data_AF-A0A532UTP4-F1
#
_entry.id   AF-A0A532UTP4-F1
#
_cell.length_a   1.000
_cell.length_b   1.000
_cell.length_c   1.000
_cell.angle_alpha   90.00
_cell.angle_beta   90.00
_cell.angle_gamma   90.00
#
_symmetry.space_group_name_H-M   'P 1'
#
loop_
_entity.id
_entity.type
_entity.pdbx_description
1 polymer ?
#
loop_
_entity_poly.entity_id
_entity_poly.type
_entity_poly.pdbx_seq_one_letter_code
_entity_poly.pdbx_strand_id
1 'polypeptide(L)'
;MPDYLKTLILSAVGFITTVCAAFLSARWAVRRAYQERWWDRKEQAYREIIDALHDLLRYSSFEADRELSREQGREQWDHPKRKEFGALYAEAYWKVQRMTDIGPFVISENAAQILQKLRDRPKLEWGELPALELREQDAACYSEALDGIRKCARADLKV
;
A
#
# COMPACT_ATOMS: atom_id res chain seq x y z
N MET A 1 20.99 -64.54 -14.69
CA MET A 1 20.77 -63.65 -13.54
C MET A 1 19.43 -63.98 -12.93
N PRO A 2 19.33 -64.19 -11.62
CA PRO A 2 18.11 -64.65 -10.98
C PRO A 2 17.00 -63.58 -11.01
N ASP A 3 15.77 -63.98 -11.31
CA ASP A 3 14.65 -63.06 -11.55
C ASP A 3 14.23 -62.22 -10.33
N TYR A 4 14.57 -62.67 -9.11
CA TYR A 4 14.37 -61.89 -7.88
C TYR A 4 15.23 -60.62 -7.81
N LEU A 5 16.39 -60.56 -8.48
CA LEU A 5 17.21 -59.34 -8.52
C LEU A 5 16.53 -58.25 -9.37
N LYS A 6 15.82 -58.65 -10.45
CA LYS A 6 15.14 -57.70 -11.34
C LYS A 6 13.97 -57.01 -10.65
N THR A 7 13.17 -57.77 -9.88
CA THR A 7 12.04 -57.21 -9.14
C THR A 7 12.51 -56.27 -8.03
N LEU A 8 13.59 -56.63 -7.33
CA LEU A 8 14.18 -55.81 -6.26
C LEU A 8 14.72 -54.46 -6.79
N ILE A 9 15.39 -54.48 -7.97
CA ILE A 9 15.86 -53.27 -8.65
C ILE A 9 14.67 -52.39 -9.08
N LEU A 10 13.61 -52.98 -9.66
CA LEU A 10 12.41 -52.22 -10.06
C LEU A 10 11.73 -51.55 -8.86
N SER A 11 11.57 -52.26 -7.75
CA SER A 11 10.99 -51.70 -6.52
C SER A 11 11.85 -50.58 -5.93
N ALA A 12 13.17 -50.71 -5.95
CA ALA A 12 14.09 -49.67 -5.49
C ALA A 12 13.98 -48.39 -6.34
N VAL A 13 13.89 -48.52 -7.67
CA VAL A 13 13.68 -47.38 -8.58
C VAL A 13 12.33 -46.70 -8.34
N GLY A 14 11.26 -47.49 -8.17
CA GLY A 14 9.93 -46.97 -7.82
C GLY A 14 9.93 -46.21 -6.49
N PHE A 15 10.65 -46.72 -5.49
CA PHE A 15 10.79 -46.05 -4.20
C PHE A 15 11.56 -44.73 -4.32
N ILE A 16 12.71 -44.74 -5.00
CA ILE A 16 13.54 -43.54 -5.19
C ILE A 16 12.78 -42.45 -5.96
N THR A 17 12.10 -42.83 -7.05
CA THR A 17 11.30 -41.89 -7.84
C THR A 17 10.16 -41.29 -7.03
N THR A 18 9.44 -42.08 -6.24
CA THR A 18 8.37 -41.59 -5.35
C THR A 18 8.91 -40.64 -4.28
N VAL A 19 10.03 -40.96 -3.64
CA VAL A 19 10.67 -40.10 -2.63
C VAL A 19 11.14 -38.79 -3.24
N CYS A 20 11.80 -38.84 -4.40
CA CYS A 20 12.26 -37.65 -5.12
C CYS A 20 11.08 -36.77 -5.57
N ALA A 21 10.01 -37.37 -6.11
CA ALA A 21 8.82 -36.65 -6.53
C ALA A 21 8.11 -35.98 -5.34
N ALA A 22 7.97 -36.68 -4.21
CA ALA A 22 7.40 -36.14 -2.99
C ALA A 22 8.22 -34.97 -2.44
N PHE A 23 9.56 -35.11 -2.42
CA PHE A 23 10.46 -34.06 -1.95
C PHE A 23 10.41 -32.80 -2.84
N LEU A 24 10.44 -32.97 -4.16
CA LEU A 24 10.34 -31.85 -5.11
C LEU A 24 8.99 -31.16 -5.00
N SER A 25 7.90 -31.93 -4.89
CA SER A 25 6.55 -31.42 -4.73
C SER A 25 6.40 -30.62 -3.44
N ALA A 26 6.89 -31.16 -2.32
CA ALA A 26 6.88 -30.47 -1.03
C ALA A 26 7.69 -29.16 -1.09
N ARG A 27 8.88 -29.18 -1.69
CA ARG A 27 9.72 -27.97 -1.82
C ARG A 27 9.08 -26.91 -2.72
N TRP A 28 8.40 -27.32 -3.78
CA TRP A 28 7.69 -26.41 -4.66
C TRP A 28 6.45 -25.81 -3.98
N ALA A 29 5.67 -26.64 -3.29
CA ALA A 29 4.51 -26.20 -2.51
C ALA A 29 4.90 -25.17 -1.44
N VAL A 30 5.99 -25.43 -0.70
CA VAL A 30 6.51 -24.49 0.30
C VAL A 30 6.91 -23.15 -0.34
N ARG A 31 7.67 -23.19 -1.44
CA ARG A 31 8.08 -21.95 -2.15
C ARG A 31 6.89 -21.15 -2.64
N ARG A 32 5.89 -21.82 -3.22
CA ARG A 32 4.65 -21.20 -3.68
C ARG A 32 3.89 -20.54 -2.52
N ALA A 33 3.73 -21.23 -1.40
CA ALA A 33 3.07 -20.68 -0.22
C ALA A 33 3.78 -19.44 0.35
N TYR A 34 5.13 -19.41 0.32
CA TYR A 34 5.88 -18.21 0.71
C TYR A 34 5.66 -17.04 -0.27
N GLN A 35 5.61 -17.33 -1.58
CA GLN A 35 5.35 -16.31 -2.60
C GLN A 35 3.93 -15.73 -2.48
N GLU A 36 2.92 -16.58 -2.27
CA GLU A 36 1.53 -16.16 -2.06
C GLU A 36 1.44 -15.29 -0.80
N ARG A 37 1.97 -15.74 0.34
CA ARG A 37 2.00 -14.93 1.57
C ARG A 37 2.73 -13.60 1.43
N TRP A 38 3.80 -13.58 0.62
CA TRP A 38 4.54 -12.35 0.36
C TRP A 38 3.73 -11.39 -0.51
N TRP A 39 3.04 -11.92 -1.52
CA TRP A 39 2.14 -11.15 -2.37
C TRP A 39 0.98 -10.57 -1.56
N ASP A 40 0.33 -11.37 -0.70
CA ASP A 40 -0.77 -10.92 0.17
C ASP A 40 -0.33 -9.77 1.09
N ARG A 41 0.88 -9.88 1.69
CA ARG A 41 1.44 -8.81 2.54
C ARG A 41 1.67 -7.52 1.77
N LYS A 42 2.15 -7.62 0.51
CA LYS A 42 2.33 -6.46 -0.36
C LYS A 42 1.01 -5.82 -0.72
N GLU A 43 0.02 -6.62 -1.12
CA GLU A 43 -1.31 -6.14 -1.46
C GLU A 43 -1.93 -5.40 -0.26
N GLN A 44 -1.88 -6.00 0.92
CA GLN A 44 -2.38 -5.39 2.15
C GLN A 44 -1.67 -4.07 2.46
N ALA A 45 -0.34 -4.01 2.38
CA ALA A 45 0.41 -2.78 2.64
C ALA A 45 0.04 -1.66 1.66
N TYR A 46 -0.04 -1.97 0.35
CA TYR A 46 -0.45 -0.99 -0.65
C TYR A 46 -1.89 -0.52 -0.45
N ARG A 47 -2.81 -1.42 -0.11
CA ARG A 47 -4.19 -1.08 0.20
C ARG A 47 -4.27 -0.11 1.39
N GLU A 48 -3.58 -0.41 2.48
CA GLU A 48 -3.57 0.45 3.67
C GLU A 48 -2.99 1.84 3.39
N ILE A 49 -1.94 1.94 2.56
CA ILE A 49 -1.36 3.22 2.14
C ILE A 49 -2.35 3.99 1.25
N ILE A 50 -2.96 3.32 0.27
CA ILE A 50 -3.92 3.94 -0.66
C ILE A 50 -5.14 4.47 0.11
N ASP A 51 -5.69 3.68 1.03
CA ASP A 51 -6.85 4.08 1.85
C ASP A 51 -6.49 5.30 2.71
N ALA A 52 -5.32 5.31 3.36
CA ALA A 52 -4.89 6.45 4.16
C ALA A 52 -4.64 7.71 3.32
N LEU A 53 -3.98 7.60 2.16
CA LEU A 53 -3.78 8.73 1.27
C LEU A 53 -5.12 9.26 0.72
N HIS A 54 -6.09 8.38 0.48
CA HIS A 54 -7.42 8.77 0.06
C HIS A 54 -8.16 9.56 1.15
N ASP A 55 -8.09 9.13 2.41
CA ASP A 55 -8.69 9.86 3.53
C ASP A 55 -8.04 11.23 3.74
N LEU A 56 -6.71 11.31 3.59
CA LEU A 56 -5.98 12.59 3.62
C LEU A 56 -6.43 13.53 2.51
N LEU A 57 -6.47 13.04 1.27
CA LEU A 57 -6.92 13.79 0.11
C LEU A 57 -8.36 14.27 0.30
N ARG A 58 -9.28 13.37 0.68
CA ARG A 58 -10.70 13.67 0.86
C ARG A 58 -10.94 14.81 1.83
N TYR A 59 -10.27 14.79 2.99
CA TYR A 59 -10.42 15.87 3.96
C TYR A 59 -9.81 17.19 3.45
N SER A 60 -8.64 17.14 2.81
CA SER A 60 -8.02 18.35 2.25
C SER A 60 -8.86 19.01 1.16
N SER A 61 -9.42 18.23 0.22
CA SER A 61 -10.34 18.73 -0.81
C SER A 61 -11.62 19.28 -0.20
N PHE A 62 -12.18 18.59 0.80
CA PHE A 62 -13.37 19.07 1.49
C PHE A 62 -13.15 20.42 2.19
N GLU A 63 -12.00 20.61 2.85
CA GLU A 63 -11.66 21.87 3.50
C GLU A 63 -11.36 22.98 2.47
N ALA A 64 -10.77 22.65 1.31
CA ALA A 64 -10.58 23.59 0.20
C ALA A 64 -11.92 24.09 -0.37
N ASP A 65 -12.84 23.18 -0.70
CA ASP A 65 -14.18 23.51 -1.22
C ASP A 65 -14.97 24.39 -0.25
N ARG A 66 -14.81 24.15 1.06
CA ARG A 66 -15.43 24.96 2.10
C ARG A 66 -14.85 26.37 2.13
N GLU A 67 -13.53 26.51 2.03
CA GLU A 67 -12.88 27.82 2.03
C GLU A 67 -13.27 28.63 0.79
N LEU A 68 -13.31 27.99 -0.38
CA LEU A 68 -13.81 28.59 -1.62
C LEU A 68 -15.26 29.07 -1.49
N SER A 69 -16.12 28.26 -0.85
CA SER A 69 -17.53 28.64 -0.62
C SER A 69 -17.65 29.85 0.31
N ARG A 70 -16.79 29.91 1.33
CA ARG A 70 -16.71 31.02 2.30
C ARG A 70 -16.26 32.32 1.61
N GLU A 71 -15.24 32.27 0.77
CA GLU A 71 -14.76 33.43 0.00
C GLU A 71 -15.84 33.96 -0.96
N GLN A 72 -16.67 33.08 -1.51
CA GLN A 72 -17.76 33.44 -2.42
C GLN A 72 -19.04 33.90 -1.71
N GLY A 73 -19.03 34.01 -0.38
CA GLY A 73 -20.20 34.42 0.41
C GLY A 73 -21.37 33.42 0.34
N ARG A 74 -21.11 32.18 -0.08
CA ARG A 74 -22.11 31.11 -0.04
C ARG A 74 -22.25 30.64 1.40
N GLU A 75 -23.48 30.42 1.84
CA GLU A 75 -23.81 30.04 3.21
C GLU A 75 -22.92 28.89 3.70
N GLN A 76 -22.47 29.00 4.96
CA GLN A 76 -21.50 28.09 5.55
C GLN A 76 -22.08 26.66 5.61
N TRP A 77 -21.75 25.84 4.63
CA TRP A 77 -22.09 24.42 4.62
C TRP A 77 -21.24 23.68 5.65
N ASP A 78 -21.78 23.51 6.86
CA ASP A 78 -21.19 22.60 7.86
C ASP A 78 -21.69 21.18 7.56
N HIS A 79 -20.89 20.43 6.78
CA HIS A 79 -21.24 19.06 6.46
C HIS A 79 -21.33 18.24 7.76
N PRO A 80 -22.41 17.47 7.98
CA PRO A 80 -22.64 16.77 9.26
C PRO A 80 -21.52 15.78 9.62
N LYS A 81 -20.79 15.28 8.61
CA LYS A 81 -19.63 14.39 8.77
C LYS A 81 -18.28 15.11 8.89
N ARG A 82 -18.24 16.43 9.04
CA ARG A 82 -16.97 17.16 9.11
C ARG A 82 -16.07 16.64 10.23
N LYS A 83 -16.62 16.44 11.43
CA LYS A 83 -15.88 15.88 12.56
C LYS A 83 -15.39 14.47 12.28
N GLU A 84 -16.20 13.66 11.59
CA GLU A 84 -15.83 12.30 11.14
C GLU A 84 -14.64 12.36 10.17
N PHE A 85 -14.67 13.23 9.17
CA PHE A 85 -13.56 13.39 8.22
C PHE A 85 -12.29 13.92 8.88
N GLY A 86 -12.41 14.83 9.85
CA GLY A 86 -11.25 15.30 10.62
C GLY A 86 -10.61 14.19 11.47
N ALA A 87 -11.43 13.31 12.06
CA ALA A 87 -10.93 12.15 12.80
C ALA A 87 -10.23 11.15 11.87
N LEU A 88 -10.84 10.82 10.73
CA LEU A 88 -10.25 9.96 9.71
C LEU A 88 -8.94 10.54 9.16
N TYR A 89 -8.88 11.85 8.94
CA TYR A 89 -7.66 12.54 8.53
C TYR A 89 -6.54 12.36 9.55
N ALA A 90 -6.82 12.56 10.84
CA ALA A 90 -5.82 12.41 11.89
C ALA A 90 -5.29 10.96 11.96
N GLU A 91 -6.19 9.97 11.88
CA GLU A 91 -5.81 8.56 11.84
C GLU A 91 -4.97 8.23 10.59
N ALA A 92 -5.42 8.67 9.42
CA ALA A 92 -4.74 8.46 8.15
C ALA A 92 -3.36 9.11 8.12
N TYR A 93 -3.20 10.31 8.71
CA TYR A 93 -1.91 10.98 8.83
C TYR A 93 -0.91 10.13 9.61
N TRP A 94 -1.30 9.63 10.78
CA TRP A 94 -0.45 8.75 11.58
C TRP A 94 -0.16 7.42 10.90
N LYS A 95 -1.14 6.89 10.15
CA LYS A 95 -0.95 5.67 9.35
C LYS A 95 0.10 5.88 8.26
N VAL A 96 0.06 6.98 7.51
CA VAL A 96 1.07 7.31 6.49
C VAL A 96 2.45 7.49 7.13
N GLN A 97 2.55 8.18 8.27
CA GLN A 97 3.82 8.33 8.99
C GLN A 97 4.41 6.97 9.37
N ARG A 98 3.60 6.12 10.01
CA ARG A 98 4.01 4.75 10.36
C ARG A 98 4.45 3.95 9.14
N MET A 99 3.67 3.99 8.05
CA MET A 99 3.99 3.28 6.81
C MET A 99 5.24 3.83 6.11
N THR A 100 5.62 5.08 6.36
CA THR A 100 6.90 5.61 5.88
C THR A 100 8.07 4.96 6.64
N ASP A 101 7.91 4.70 7.94
CA ASP A 101 8.96 4.09 8.77
C ASP A 101 9.09 2.57 8.57
N ILE A 102 7.97 1.86 8.46
CA ILE A 102 7.94 0.38 8.40
C ILE A 102 7.72 -0.16 6.98
N GLY A 103 7.18 0.66 6.08
CA GLY A 103 6.84 0.29 4.72
C GLY A 103 8.00 -0.23 3.88
N PRO A 104 9.24 0.30 3.97
CA PRO A 104 10.37 -0.15 3.14
C PRO A 104 10.68 -1.65 3.22
N PHE A 105 10.23 -2.35 4.27
CA PHE A 105 10.39 -3.80 4.39
C PHE A 105 9.40 -4.60 3.52
N VAL A 106 8.31 -3.99 3.07
CA VAL A 106 7.20 -4.65 2.36
C VAL A 106 6.95 -4.04 0.98
N ILE A 107 7.04 -2.72 0.85
CA ILE A 107 6.79 -1.99 -0.40
C ILE A 107 8.09 -1.75 -1.18
N SER A 108 7.98 -1.36 -2.45
CA SER A 108 9.14 -0.98 -3.25
C SER A 108 9.85 0.27 -2.72
N GLU A 109 11.15 0.37 -3.01
CA GLU A 109 11.96 1.57 -2.71
C GLU A 109 11.33 2.85 -3.31
N ASN A 110 10.78 2.78 -4.51
CA ASN A 110 10.09 3.91 -5.15
C ASN A 110 8.86 4.34 -4.34
N ALA A 111 8.06 3.40 -3.84
CA ALA A 111 6.91 3.71 -3.01
C ALA A 111 7.34 4.33 -1.67
N ALA A 112 8.40 3.81 -1.06
CA ALA A 112 8.98 4.38 0.17
C ALA A 112 9.45 5.83 -0.05
N GLN A 113 10.13 6.11 -1.16
CA GLN A 113 10.59 7.46 -1.51
C GLN A 113 9.44 8.44 -1.70
N ILE A 114 8.32 8.01 -2.30
CA ILE A 114 7.12 8.84 -2.43
C ILE A 114 6.57 9.23 -1.06
N LEU A 115 6.44 8.26 -0.14
CA LEU A 115 5.97 8.53 1.22
C LEU A 115 6.95 9.43 2.00
N GLN A 116 8.25 9.21 1.82
CA GLN A 116 9.29 10.04 2.42
C GLN A 116 9.20 11.48 1.93
N LYS A 117 9.08 11.70 0.61
CA LYS A 117 8.89 13.03 0.01
C LYS A 117 7.62 13.70 0.57
N LEU A 118 6.54 12.95 0.73
CA LEU A 118 5.29 13.47 1.31
C LEU A 118 5.45 13.87 2.79
N ARG A 119 6.27 13.15 3.55
CA ARG A 119 6.59 13.44 4.96
C ARG A 119 7.50 14.65 5.11
N ASP A 120 8.55 14.74 4.29
CA ASP A 120 9.58 15.76 4.38
C ASP A 120 9.17 17.07 3.71
N ARG A 121 7.95 17.14 3.17
CA ARG A 121 7.43 18.36 2.57
C ARG A 121 7.49 19.52 3.58
N PRO A 122 7.83 20.73 3.15
CA PRO A 122 7.81 21.89 4.03
C PRO A 122 6.41 22.01 4.64
N LYS A 123 6.36 22.25 5.96
CA LYS A 123 5.11 22.57 6.61
C LYS A 123 4.64 23.90 6.03
N LEU A 124 3.44 23.89 5.47
CA LEU A 124 2.83 25.08 4.93
C LEU A 124 2.60 26.09 6.07
N GLU A 125 3.29 27.23 6.02
CA GLU A 125 3.23 28.28 7.04
C GLU A 125 1.90 29.04 6.94
N TRP A 126 1.09 28.98 7.99
CA TRP A 126 -0.17 29.69 8.06
C TRP A 126 0.08 31.19 8.17
N GLY A 127 -0.26 31.96 7.13
CA GLY A 127 -0.14 33.42 7.12
C GLY A 127 0.61 34.02 5.92
N GLU A 128 1.38 33.21 5.18
CA GLU A 128 2.05 33.66 3.96
C GLU A 128 1.17 33.52 2.71
N LEU A 129 0.28 32.53 2.70
CA LEU A 129 -0.64 32.23 1.60
C LEU A 129 -2.10 32.31 2.06
N PRO A 130 -3.04 32.65 1.16
CA PRO A 130 -4.48 32.48 1.39
C PRO A 130 -4.80 31.05 1.83
N ALA A 131 -5.77 30.91 2.75
CA ALA A 131 -6.13 29.61 3.32
C ALA A 131 -6.59 28.60 2.25
N LEU A 132 -7.26 29.06 1.20
CA LEU A 132 -7.66 28.22 0.07
C LEU A 132 -6.45 27.64 -0.67
N GLU A 133 -5.49 28.49 -1.05
CA GLU A 133 -4.27 28.06 -1.76
C GLU A 133 -3.46 27.04 -0.94
N LEU A 134 -3.41 27.21 0.39
CA LEU A 134 -2.78 26.26 1.29
C LEU A 134 -3.42 24.87 1.21
N ARG A 135 -4.75 24.83 1.22
CA ARG A 135 -5.53 23.58 1.19
C ARG A 135 -5.44 22.89 -0.16
N GLU A 136 -5.45 23.66 -1.24
CA GLU A 136 -5.25 23.15 -2.59
C GLU A 136 -3.86 22.53 -2.77
N GLN A 137 -2.81 23.16 -2.20
CA GLN A 137 -1.46 22.61 -2.21
C GLN A 137 -1.37 21.29 -1.43
N ASP A 138 -1.95 21.21 -0.24
CA ASP A 138 -2.01 19.95 0.53
C ASP A 138 -2.74 18.85 -0.27
N ALA A 139 -3.90 19.17 -0.87
CA ALA A 139 -4.65 18.24 -1.70
C ALA A 139 -3.85 17.77 -2.92
N ALA A 140 -3.15 18.68 -3.59
CA ALA A 140 -2.28 18.35 -4.72
C ALA A 140 -1.15 17.39 -4.30
N CYS A 141 -0.49 17.63 -3.16
CA CYS A 141 0.55 16.74 -2.64
C CYS A 141 0.01 15.33 -2.34
N TYR A 142 -1.16 15.22 -1.71
CA TYR A 142 -1.77 13.92 -1.44
C TYR A 142 -2.20 13.19 -2.72
N SER A 143 -2.72 13.94 -3.69
CA SER A 143 -3.09 13.41 -5.01
C SER A 143 -1.87 12.86 -5.78
N GLU A 144 -0.79 13.64 -5.84
CA GLU A 144 0.48 13.21 -6.48
C GLU A 144 1.03 11.95 -5.82
N ALA A 145 1.05 11.91 -4.49
CA ALA A 145 1.51 10.74 -3.74
C ALA A 145 0.63 9.52 -4.00
N LEU A 146 -0.70 9.68 -4.00
CA LEU A 146 -1.65 8.61 -4.26
C LEU A 146 -1.46 8.02 -5.66
N ASP A 147 -1.30 8.85 -6.68
CA ASP A 147 -1.06 8.40 -8.06
C ASP A 147 0.31 7.71 -8.21
N GLY A 148 1.34 8.22 -7.54
CA GLY A 148 2.65 7.58 -7.48
C GLY A 148 2.58 6.19 -6.83
N ILE A 149 1.91 6.07 -5.69
CA ILE A 149 1.72 4.80 -4.99
C ILE A 149 0.91 3.81 -5.83
N ARG A 150 -0.15 4.25 -6.51
CA ARG A 150 -0.93 3.39 -7.42
C ARG A 150 -0.08 2.82 -8.55
N LYS A 151 0.83 3.62 -9.13
CA LYS A 151 1.78 3.13 -10.15
C LYS A 151 2.73 2.09 -9.58
N CYS A 152 3.26 2.32 -8.37
CA CYS A 152 4.11 1.35 -7.68
C CYS A 152 3.37 0.06 -7.35
N ALA A 153 2.13 0.15 -6.87
CA ALA A 153 1.28 -1.00 -6.55
C ALA A 153 1.03 -1.87 -7.79
N ARG A 154 0.69 -1.26 -8.94
CA ARG A 154 0.51 -1.97 -10.21
C ARG A 154 1.78 -2.71 -10.65
N ALA A 155 2.93 -2.03 -10.58
CA ALA A 155 4.21 -2.62 -10.94
C ALA A 155 4.61 -3.79 -10.01
N ASP A 156 4.43 -3.63 -8.70
CA ASP A 156 4.83 -4.62 -7.69
C ASP A 156 3.91 -5.84 -7.63
N LEU A 157 2.60 -5.63 -7.81
CA LEU A 157 1.59 -6.69 -7.77
C LEU A 157 1.36 -7.34 -9.15
N LYS A 158 1.93 -6.75 -10.22
CA LYS A 158 1.79 -7.17 -11.61
C LYS A 158 0.34 -7.16 -12.10
N VAL A 159 -0.37 -6.06 -11.81
CA VAL A 159 -1.78 -5.81 -12.16
C VAL A 159 -1.96 -4.55 -13.00
#